data_AF-A0A0V1CBF5-F1
#
_entry.id   AF-A0A0V1CBF5-F1
#
_cell.length_a   1.000
_cell.length_b   1.000
_cell.length_c   1.000
_cell.angle_alpha   90.00
_cell.angle_beta   90.00
_cell.angle_gamma   90.00
#
_symmetry.space_group_name_H-M   'P 1'
#
loop_
_entity.id
_entity.type
_entity.pdbx_description
1 polymer ?
#
loop_
_entity_poly.entity_id
_entity_poly.type
_entity_poly.pdbx_seq_one_letter_code
_entity_poly.pdbx_strand_id
1 'polypeptide(L)'
;LLTDNDTAFRGRTFTEFIARWGVRVRYRCAYAPSDSGIAERCHRRVKVIAARKNCTVEKTVYLYNVTPRDGRNPWTAPANVVHAYAVRVRGVDRATEEPEEKNGRFAVGDSVWVRPPVATCSGDRRDAATRQRPSAQNTVREHSKRHLRADRRRSRGRDLDLEV
;
A
#
# COMPACT_ATOMS: atom_id res chain seq x y z
N LEU A 1 -11.23 -5.52 0.95
CA LEU A 1 -9.92 -5.91 1.52
C LEU A 1 -8.78 -5.33 0.69
N LEU A 2 -7.70 -4.87 1.32
CA LEU A 2 -6.52 -4.34 0.65
C LEU A 2 -5.31 -5.19 1.06
N THR A 3 -4.68 -5.88 0.11
CA THR A 3 -3.56 -6.82 0.37
C THR A 3 -2.34 -6.42 -0.44
N ASP A 4 -1.18 -6.97 -0.08
CA ASP A 4 -0.04 -6.96 -1.00
C ASP A 4 -0.31 -7.85 -2.22
N ASN A 5 0.58 -7.77 -3.20
CA ASN A 5 0.49 -8.54 -4.44
C ASN A 5 1.19 -9.91 -4.32
N ASP A 6 1.24 -10.48 -3.11
CA ASP A 6 1.82 -11.80 -2.88
C ASP A 6 1.00 -12.92 -3.54
N THR A 7 1.66 -14.03 -3.87
CA THR A 7 1.05 -15.17 -4.55
C THR A 7 -0.06 -15.80 -3.72
N ALA A 8 0.04 -15.78 -2.39
CA ALA A 8 -0.99 -16.32 -1.50
C ALA A 8 -2.37 -15.62 -1.71
N PHE A 9 -2.38 -14.31 -1.93
CA PHE A 9 -3.61 -13.54 -2.14
C PHE A 9 -4.08 -13.50 -3.60
N ARG A 10 -3.31 -14.09 -4.53
CA ARG A 10 -3.66 -14.24 -5.95
C ARG A 10 -4.14 -15.64 -6.30
N GLY A 11 -4.10 -16.57 -5.35
CA GLY A 11 -4.55 -17.94 -5.54
C GLY A 11 -6.04 -18.05 -5.88
N ARG A 12 -6.39 -19.12 -6.60
CA ARG A 12 -7.78 -19.43 -6.96
C ARG A 12 -8.67 -19.60 -5.72
N THR A 13 -8.19 -20.35 -4.72
CA THR A 13 -8.89 -20.59 -3.45
C THR A 13 -9.26 -19.30 -2.72
N PHE A 14 -8.32 -18.34 -2.66
CA PHE A 14 -8.57 -17.04 -2.03
C PHE A 14 -9.60 -16.22 -2.81
N THR A 15 -9.51 -16.27 -4.14
CA THR A 15 -10.46 -15.56 -5.02
C THR A 15 -11.88 -16.09 -4.86
N GLU A 16 -12.05 -17.43 -4.84
CA GLU A 16 -13.35 -18.07 -4.61
C GLU A 16 -13.92 -17.76 -3.23
N PHE A 17 -13.07 -17.80 -2.19
CA PHE A 17 -13.45 -17.42 -0.83
C PHE A 17 -13.98 -15.98 -0.80
N ILE A 18 -13.22 -15.03 -1.31
CA ILE A 18 -13.58 -13.62 -1.31
C ILE A 18 -14.87 -13.34 -2.11
N ALA A 19 -15.04 -14.01 -3.26
CA ALA A 19 -16.25 -13.91 -4.07
C ALA A 19 -17.48 -14.40 -3.30
N ARG A 20 -17.38 -15.53 -2.58
CA ARG A 20 -18.46 -16.06 -1.74
C ARG A 20 -18.87 -15.08 -0.63
N TRP A 21 -17.92 -14.34 -0.07
CA TRP A 21 -18.18 -13.33 0.96
C TRP A 21 -18.60 -11.96 0.39
N GLY A 22 -18.68 -11.79 -0.93
CA GLY A 22 -19.05 -10.52 -1.56
C GLY A 22 -18.07 -9.37 -1.29
N VAL A 23 -16.81 -9.68 -0.96
CA VAL A 23 -15.80 -8.68 -0.59
C VAL A 23 -15.00 -8.29 -1.83
N ARG A 24 -14.82 -6.99 -2.09
CA ARG A 24 -13.89 -6.53 -3.12
C ARG A 24 -12.45 -6.56 -2.61
N VAL A 25 -11.55 -7.26 -3.30
CA VAL A 25 -10.10 -7.22 -3.02
C VAL A 25 -9.41 -6.18 -3.91
N ARG A 26 -8.49 -5.41 -3.32
CA ARG A 26 -7.58 -4.48 -4.00
C ARG A 26 -6.15 -4.92 -3.67
N TYR A 27 -5.27 -4.87 -4.67
CA TYR A 27 -3.85 -5.22 -4.51
C TYR A 27 -2.98 -3.97 -4.51
N ARG A 28 -2.00 -3.92 -3.60
CA ARG A 28 -0.95 -2.91 -3.58
C ARG A 28 0.04 -3.11 -4.74
N CYS A 29 0.85 -2.07 -4.97
CA CYS A 29 1.89 -2.12 -5.98
C CYS A 29 2.95 -3.17 -5.64
N ALA A 30 3.47 -3.82 -6.67
CA ALA A 30 4.56 -4.77 -6.50
C ALA A 30 5.82 -4.05 -5.99
N TYR A 31 6.54 -4.68 -5.08
CA TYR A 31 7.84 -4.23 -4.56
C TYR A 31 7.84 -2.84 -3.90
N ALA A 32 6.69 -2.42 -3.36
CA ALA A 32 6.50 -1.18 -2.62
C ALA A 32 6.16 -1.46 -1.14
N PRO A 33 7.15 -1.81 -0.29
CA PRO A 33 6.91 -2.21 1.10
C PRO A 33 6.25 -1.10 1.95
N SER A 34 6.36 0.17 1.55
CA SER A 34 5.69 1.30 2.23
C SER A 34 4.16 1.26 2.14
N ASP A 35 3.59 0.57 1.16
CA ASP A 35 2.16 0.63 0.87
C ASP A 35 1.30 -0.16 1.88
N SER A 36 1.92 -1.07 2.65
CA SER A 36 1.30 -1.81 3.75
C SER A 36 1.63 -1.23 5.13
N GLY A 37 2.06 0.05 5.18
CA GLY A 37 2.64 0.67 6.38
C GLY A 37 1.75 0.70 7.63
N ILE A 38 0.42 0.55 7.52
CA ILE A 38 -0.47 0.40 8.68
C ILE A 38 -0.28 -0.99 9.29
N ALA A 39 -0.45 -2.05 8.49
CA ALA A 39 -0.26 -3.43 8.93
C ALA A 39 1.16 -3.67 9.47
N GLU A 40 2.19 -3.16 8.78
CA GLU A 40 3.58 -3.25 9.23
C GLU A 40 3.82 -2.57 10.58
N ARG A 41 3.22 -1.39 10.80
CA ARG A 41 3.33 -0.68 12.08
C ARG A 41 2.59 -1.43 13.19
N CYS A 42 1.47 -2.08 12.88
CA CYS A 42 0.75 -2.96 13.80
C CYS A 42 1.60 -4.19 14.14
N HIS A 43 2.17 -4.89 13.15
CA HIS A 43 3.08 -6.01 13.34
C HIS A 43 4.24 -5.64 14.27
N ARG A 44 4.88 -4.49 14.05
CA ARG A 44 5.95 -3.99 14.93
C ARG A 44 5.48 -3.85 16.38
N ARG A 45 4.30 -3.27 16.62
CA ARG A 45 3.77 -3.08 17.99
C ARG A 45 3.48 -4.42 18.66
N VAL A 46 2.83 -5.35 17.96
CA VAL A 46 2.53 -6.70 18.46
C VAL A 46 3.82 -7.42 18.82
N LYS A 47 4.81 -7.46 17.92
CA LYS A 47 6.11 -8.09 18.19
C LYS A 47 6.83 -7.48 19.40
N VAL A 48 6.81 -6.15 19.53
CA VAL A 48 7.41 -5.46 20.68
C VAL A 48 6.71 -5.82 22.00
N ILE A 49 5.38 -5.88 22.01
CA ILE A 49 4.62 -6.25 23.22
C ILE A 49 4.91 -7.70 23.59
N ALA A 50 4.86 -8.62 22.62
CA ALA A 50 5.14 -10.04 22.83
C ALA A 50 6.53 -10.25 23.44
N ALA A 51 7.56 -9.61 22.87
CA ALA A 51 8.94 -9.70 23.36
C ALA A 51 9.11 -9.09 24.77
N ARG A 52 8.49 -7.94 25.05
CA ARG A 52 8.63 -7.24 26.34
C ARG A 52 7.85 -7.91 27.48
N LYS A 53 6.71 -8.53 27.17
CA LYS A 53 5.82 -9.15 28.15
C LYS A 53 5.98 -10.66 28.23
N ASN A 54 6.81 -11.24 27.36
CA ASN A 54 7.04 -12.67 27.21
C ASN A 54 5.71 -13.47 27.25
N CYS A 55 4.79 -13.11 26.36
CA CYS A 55 3.43 -13.64 26.37
C CYS A 55 3.01 -14.16 25.00
N THR A 56 1.95 -14.97 24.98
CA THR A 56 1.41 -15.56 23.75
C THR A 56 0.88 -14.50 22.79
N VAL A 57 0.69 -14.89 21.52
CA VAL A 57 0.19 -13.98 20.48
C VAL A 57 -1.21 -13.48 20.83
N GLU A 58 -2.08 -14.34 21.38
CA GLU A 58 -3.45 -14.00 21.76
C GLU A 58 -3.47 -12.91 22.84
N LYS A 59 -2.66 -13.10 23.90
CA LYS A 59 -2.55 -12.12 24.99
C LYS A 59 -1.94 -10.81 24.49
N THR A 60 -0.99 -10.88 23.57
CA THR A 60 -0.38 -9.71 22.94
C THR A 60 -1.40 -8.91 22.12
N VAL A 61 -2.22 -9.58 21.32
CA VAL A 61 -3.27 -8.95 20.51
C VAL A 61 -4.35 -8.33 21.40
N TYR A 62 -4.75 -9.02 22.47
CA TYR A 62 -5.66 -8.47 23.48
C TYR A 62 -5.10 -7.16 24.07
N LEU A 63 -3.85 -7.19 24.56
CA LEU A 63 -3.18 -6.01 25.11
C LEU A 63 -3.09 -4.88 24.10
N TYR A 64 -2.74 -5.17 22.84
CA TYR A 64 -2.69 -4.16 21.78
C TYR A 64 -4.05 -3.47 21.56
N ASN A 65 -5.15 -4.23 21.59
CA ASN A 65 -6.49 -3.70 21.33
C ASN A 65 -7.04 -2.84 22.48
N VAL A 66 -6.71 -3.16 23.73
CA VAL A 66 -7.21 -2.45 24.92
C VAL A 66 -6.29 -1.32 25.39
N THR A 67 -5.01 -1.32 24.99
CA THR A 67 -4.04 -0.31 25.44
C THR A 67 -4.16 0.97 24.62
N PRO A 68 -4.37 2.14 25.26
CA PRO A 68 -4.32 3.43 24.61
C PRO A 68 -3.00 3.67 23.89
N ARG A 69 -3.04 4.24 22.68
CA ARG A 69 -1.83 4.48 21.88
C ARG A 69 -0.85 5.43 22.57
N ASP A 70 -1.38 6.42 23.27
CA ASP A 70 -0.61 7.47 23.96
C ASP A 70 -0.56 7.24 25.48
N GLY A 71 -1.06 6.11 25.97
CA GLY A 71 -1.08 5.72 27.39
C GLY A 71 -1.97 6.57 28.30
N ARG A 72 -2.60 7.64 27.78
CA ARG A 72 -3.36 8.61 28.56
C ARG A 72 -4.86 8.62 28.27
N ASN A 73 -5.24 8.56 26.99
CA ASN A 73 -6.65 8.67 26.58
C ASN A 73 -7.23 7.29 26.21
N PRO A 74 -8.14 6.72 27.02
CA PRO A 74 -8.80 5.44 26.74
C PRO A 74 -9.42 5.36 25.34
N TRP A 75 -9.96 6.46 24.81
CA TRP A 75 -10.60 6.51 23.49
C TRP A 75 -9.64 6.25 22.32
N THR A 76 -8.33 6.35 22.54
CA THR A 76 -7.31 6.05 21.53
C THR A 76 -6.97 4.56 21.42
N ALA A 77 -7.54 3.72 22.28
CA ALA A 77 -7.37 2.28 22.18
C ALA A 77 -8.11 1.74 20.94
N PRO A 78 -7.51 0.83 20.15
CA PRO A 78 -8.15 0.31 18.94
C PRO A 78 -9.56 -0.25 19.15
N ALA A 79 -9.80 -0.96 20.25
CA ALA A 79 -11.12 -1.51 20.57
C ALA A 79 -12.17 -0.41 20.74
N ASN A 80 -11.81 0.69 21.40
CA ASN A 80 -12.75 1.79 21.65
C ASN A 80 -13.11 2.56 20.38
N VAL A 81 -12.21 2.62 19.39
CA VAL A 81 -12.51 3.20 18.08
C VAL A 81 -13.47 2.30 17.27
N VAL A 82 -13.32 0.97 17.36
CA VAL A 82 -14.17 0.02 16.64
C VAL A 82 -15.56 -0.09 17.28
N HIS A 83 -15.62 -0.07 18.61
CA HIS A 83 -16.88 -0.17 19.37
C HIS A 83 -17.53 1.20 19.63
N ALA A 84 -16.92 2.30 19.18
CA ALA A 84 -17.60 3.58 19.10
C ALA A 84 -18.64 3.52 17.96
N TYR A 85 -19.89 3.22 18.31
CA TYR A 85 -20.99 3.20 17.36
C TYR A 85 -21.39 4.63 16.96
N ALA A 86 -20.80 5.16 15.89
CA ALA A 86 -21.44 6.24 15.14
C ALA A 86 -22.63 5.62 14.39
N VAL A 87 -23.87 6.04 14.72
CA VAL A 87 -25.07 5.58 14.02
C VAL A 87 -24.95 6.00 12.57
N ARG A 88 -24.83 5.02 11.66
CA ARG A 88 -24.90 5.27 10.22
C ARG A 88 -26.27 4.87 9.71
N VAL A 89 -27.01 5.84 9.15
CA VAL A 89 -28.35 5.63 8.62
C VAL A 89 -28.24 5.16 7.17
N ARG A 90 -28.58 3.89 6.95
CA ARG A 90 -28.53 3.24 5.63
C ARG A 90 -29.44 3.98 4.65
N GLY A 91 -28.85 4.52 3.57
CA GLY A 91 -29.55 5.31 2.55
C GLY A 91 -29.44 6.83 2.72
N VAL A 92 -28.94 7.30 3.88
CA VAL A 92 -28.67 8.72 4.16
C VAL A 92 -27.17 9.01 4.12
N ASP A 93 -26.38 8.15 4.76
CA ASP A 93 -24.92 8.32 4.74
C ASP A 93 -24.33 7.84 3.41
N ARG A 94 -23.76 8.77 2.65
CA ARG A 94 -23.01 8.47 1.43
C ARG A 94 -21.77 7.63 1.78
N ALA A 95 -21.56 6.55 1.03
CA ALA A 95 -20.27 5.86 1.05
C ALA A 95 -19.18 6.85 0.62
N THR A 96 -18.06 6.92 1.34
CA THR A 96 -16.92 7.74 0.95
C THR A 96 -16.44 7.27 -0.41
N GLU A 97 -16.71 8.06 -1.45
CA GLU A 97 -16.07 7.91 -2.74
C GLU A 97 -14.65 8.42 -2.61
N GLU A 98 -13.68 7.52 -2.81
CA GLU A 98 -12.26 7.89 -2.85
C GLU A 98 -12.04 8.79 -4.07
N PRO A 99 -11.57 10.04 -3.90
CA PRO A 99 -11.38 10.94 -5.02
C PRO A 99 -10.35 10.38 -6.00
N GLU A 100 -10.68 10.44 -7.29
CA GLU A 100 -9.77 10.07 -8.36
C GLU A 100 -8.73 11.19 -8.53
N GLU A 101 -7.52 11.01 -7.97
CA GLU A 101 -6.44 11.99 -8.10
C GLU A 101 -5.90 12.03 -9.54
N LYS A 102 -6.35 13.02 -10.32
CA LYS A 102 -5.99 13.19 -11.74
C LYS A 102 -4.60 13.82 -11.95
N ASN A 103 -4.07 14.58 -11.00
CA ASN A 103 -2.75 15.24 -11.13
C ASN A 103 -1.62 14.45 -10.47
N GLY A 104 -0.55 14.15 -11.21
CA GLY A 104 0.57 13.36 -10.70
C GLY A 104 1.78 13.41 -11.61
N ARG A 105 2.90 12.90 -11.11
CA ARG A 105 4.25 13.21 -11.60
C ARG A 105 4.63 12.58 -12.96
N PHE A 106 3.81 11.71 -13.54
CA PHE A 106 4.10 11.04 -14.82
C PHE A 106 2.83 10.91 -15.67
N ALA A 107 2.97 11.02 -16.99
CA ALA A 107 1.92 10.83 -17.98
C ALA A 107 2.04 9.46 -18.67
N VAL A 108 0.95 9.02 -19.29
CA VAL A 108 0.97 7.84 -20.18
C VAL A 108 1.90 8.16 -21.36
N GLY A 109 2.82 7.24 -21.69
CA GLY A 109 3.84 7.45 -22.71
C GLY A 109 5.20 7.96 -22.20
N ASP A 110 5.31 8.41 -20.94
CA ASP A 110 6.59 8.86 -20.38
C ASP A 110 7.61 7.71 -20.32
N SER A 111 8.83 7.98 -20.81
CA SER A 111 10.01 7.11 -20.68
C SER A 111 10.67 7.27 -19.30
N VAL A 112 10.98 6.14 -18.67
CA VAL A 112 11.18 6.07 -17.22
C VAL A 112 12.13 4.95 -16.85
N TRP A 113 13.08 5.27 -15.98
CA TRP A 113 14.03 4.31 -15.45
C TRP A 113 13.40 3.49 -14.31
N VAL A 114 13.38 2.16 -14.47
CA VAL A 114 12.80 1.21 -13.52
C VAL A 114 13.89 0.57 -12.68
N ARG A 115 13.68 0.51 -11.35
CA ARG A 115 14.47 -0.35 -10.48
C ARG A 115 14.04 -1.83 -10.59
N PRO A 116 14.95 -2.77 -10.90
CA PRO A 116 14.66 -4.20 -10.87
C PRO A 116 14.25 -4.68 -9.46
N PRO A 117 13.43 -5.75 -9.34
CA PRO A 117 12.94 -6.25 -8.06
C PRO A 117 14.02 -6.61 -7.02
N VAL A 118 15.15 -7.12 -7.48
CA VAL A 118 16.27 -7.61 -6.64
C VAL A 118 17.41 -6.57 -6.54
N ALA A 119 17.29 -5.44 -7.25
CA ALA A 119 18.33 -4.44 -7.26
C ALA A 119 18.36 -3.65 -5.94
N THR A 120 19.56 -3.50 -5.38
CA THR A 120 19.84 -2.57 -4.29
C THR A 120 19.64 -1.12 -4.76
N CYS A 121 19.65 -0.16 -3.84
CA CYS A 121 19.44 1.25 -4.16
C CYS A 121 20.45 1.82 -5.18
N SER A 122 21.62 1.19 -5.31
CA SER A 122 22.69 1.53 -6.25
C SER A 122 22.71 0.68 -7.53
N GLY A 123 21.85 -0.34 -7.65
CA GLY A 123 21.85 -1.23 -8.80
C GLY A 123 21.32 -0.58 -10.09
N ASP A 124 21.73 -1.16 -11.21
CA ASP A 124 21.38 -0.67 -12.55
C ASP A 124 19.87 -0.66 -12.78
N ARG A 125 19.40 0.43 -13.41
CA ARG A 125 18.00 0.59 -13.80
C ARG A 125 17.79 0.15 -15.23
N ARG A 126 16.60 -0.37 -15.53
CA ARG A 126 16.20 -0.76 -16.88
C ARG A 126 15.23 0.25 -17.47
N ASP A 127 15.26 0.39 -18.79
CA ASP A 127 14.33 1.21 -19.53
C ASP A 127 12.92 0.59 -19.54
N ALA A 128 11.91 1.43 -19.35
CA ALA A 128 10.51 1.07 -19.60
C ALA A 128 9.67 2.30 -19.97
N ALA A 129 8.49 2.06 -20.53
CA ALA A 129 7.50 3.09 -20.82
C ALA A 129 6.26 2.95 -19.93
N THR A 130 5.65 4.06 -19.51
CA THR A 130 4.41 4.07 -18.74
C THR A 130 3.20 3.75 -19.64
N ARG A 131 2.54 2.60 -19.43
CA ARG A 131 1.38 2.19 -20.25
C ARG A 131 0.04 2.74 -19.77
N GLN A 132 -0.18 2.80 -18.45
CA GLN A 132 -1.40 3.36 -17.86
C GLN A 132 -1.12 4.00 -16.50
N ARG A 133 -2.01 4.91 -16.06
CA ARG A 133 -1.91 5.60 -14.77
C ARG A 133 -3.18 5.43 -13.94
N PRO A 134 -3.20 4.47 -13.00
CA PRO A 134 -4.37 4.21 -12.18
C PRO A 134 -4.53 5.13 -10.96
N SER A 135 -3.53 5.96 -10.63
CA SER A 135 -3.57 6.92 -9.51
C SER A 135 -2.38 7.89 -9.59
N ALA A 136 -2.43 9.03 -8.90
CA ALA A 136 -1.32 9.97 -8.76
C ALA A 136 -0.03 9.37 -8.18
N GLN A 137 -0.12 8.23 -7.48
CA GLN A 137 1.01 7.59 -6.82
C GLN A 137 1.56 6.37 -7.56
N ASN A 138 0.89 5.88 -8.62
CA ASN A 138 1.21 4.58 -9.24
C ASN A 138 1.13 4.59 -10.77
N THR A 139 1.95 3.77 -11.42
CA THR A 139 1.94 3.53 -12.87
C THR A 139 1.80 2.03 -13.17
N VAL A 140 1.23 1.70 -14.32
CA VAL A 140 1.15 0.33 -14.84
C VAL A 140 2.15 0.18 -15.98
N ARG A 141 2.98 -0.87 -15.93
CA ARG A 141 3.91 -1.27 -17.01
C ARG A 141 3.88 -2.78 -17.19
N GLU A 142 3.88 -3.24 -18.45
CA GLU A 142 3.95 -4.67 -18.83
C GLU A 142 3.29 -5.60 -17.79
N HIS A 143 1.99 -5.37 -17.55
CA HIS A 143 1.12 -6.16 -16.67
C HIS A 143 1.31 -6.01 -15.15
N SER A 144 2.17 -5.11 -14.66
CA SER A 144 2.39 -4.88 -13.21
C SER A 144 2.20 -3.42 -12.79
N LYS A 145 1.44 -3.20 -11.70
CA LYS A 145 1.28 -1.88 -11.04
C LYS A 145 2.48 -1.62 -10.11
N ARG A 146 3.14 -0.48 -10.27
CA ARG A 146 4.31 -0.05 -9.50
C ARG A 146 4.13 1.33 -8.89
N HIS A 147 4.78 1.55 -7.75
CA HIS A 147 4.77 2.83 -7.06
C HIS A 147 5.79 3.80 -7.68
N LEU A 148 5.44 5.08 -7.82
CA LEU A 148 6.27 6.09 -8.49
C LEU A 148 7.65 6.31 -7.86
N ARG A 149 7.85 5.97 -6.58
CA ARG A 149 9.19 6.05 -5.94
C ARG A 149 10.21 5.11 -6.58
N ALA A 150 9.77 4.06 -7.26
CA ALA A 150 10.63 3.14 -7.99
C ALA A 150 11.06 3.69 -9.37
N ASP A 151 10.49 4.83 -9.79
CA ASP A 151 10.66 5.41 -11.12
C ASP A 151 11.44 6.72 -11.10
N ARG A 152 12.26 6.95 -12.14
CA ARG A 152 12.83 8.27 -12.44
C ARG A 152 12.48 8.69 -13.86
N ARG A 153 12.10 9.96 -14.06
CA ARG A 153 11.90 10.54 -15.40
C ARG A 153 13.22 10.48 -16.16
N ARG A 154 13.18 10.05 -17.42
CA ARG A 154 14.28 10.27 -18.35
C ARG A 154 14.23 11.73 -18.79
N SER A 155 15.28 12.50 -18.52
CA SER A 155 15.47 13.78 -19.19
C SER A 155 15.72 13.49 -20.66
N ARG A 156 14.96 14.13 -21.57
CA ARG A 156 15.42 14.26 -22.96
C ARG A 156 16.77 14.94 -22.89
N GLY A 157 17.81 14.28 -23.38
CA GLY A 157 19.09 14.96 -23.58
C GLY A 157 18.79 16.20 -24.40
N ARG A 158 19.27 17.35 -23.94
CA ARG A 158 19.62 18.40 -24.89
C ARG A 158 20.79 17.78 -25.66
N ASP A 159 20.56 17.47 -26.92
CA ASP A 159 21.65 17.34 -27.88
C ASP A 159 22.42 18.66 -27.78
N LEU A 160 23.56 18.60 -27.10
CA LEU A 160 24.58 19.62 -27.24
C LEU A 160 25.33 19.19 -28.49
N ASP A 161 24.94 19.79 -29.62
CA ASP A 161 25.74 19.80 -30.82
C ASP A 161 27.15 20.29 -30.45
N LEU A 162 28.11 19.38 -30.48
CA LEU A 162 29.53 19.70 -30.49
C LEU A 162 29.90 20.03 -31.94
N GLU A 163 29.68 21.28 -32.34
CA GLU A 163 30.55 21.91 -33.34
C GLU A 163 31.64 22.68 -32.58
N VAL A 164 32.85 22.13 -32.55
CA VAL A 164 34.13 22.83 -32.78
C VAL A 164 35.11 21.83 -33.38
#